data_AF-A0A2E6QGY7-F1
#
_entry.id   AF-A0A2E6QGY7-F1
#
_cell.length_a   1.000
_cell.length_b   1.000
_cell.length_c   1.000
_cell.angle_alpha   90.00
_cell.angle_beta   90.00
_cell.angle_gamma   90.00
#
_symmetry.space_group_name_H-M   'P 1'
#
loop_
_entity.id
_entity.type
_entity.pdbx_description
1 polymer ?
#
loop_
_entity_poly.entity_id
_entity_poly.type
_entity_poly.pdbx_seq_one_letter_code
_entity_poly.pdbx_strand_id
1 'polypeptide(L)' 'MTAPKRLFEVTVKMPAGHMSSRRVWLVVADREEEARSIVPDQSDIEAVHVTPEVLNASGPSRIIGWTTGQQS' A
#
# COMPACT_ATOMS: atom_id res chain seq x y z
N MET A 1 16.60 2.15 -16.83
CA MET A 1 16.72 1.02 -15.88
C MET A 1 15.55 1.11 -14.92
N THR A 2 14.75 0.05 -14.78
CA THR A 2 13.68 -0.01 -13.77
C THR A 2 14.31 -0.20 -12.40
N ALA A 3 13.84 0.55 -11.40
CA ALA A 3 14.29 0.40 -10.03
C ALA A 3 13.84 -0.96 -9.45
N PRO A 4 14.52 -1.47 -8.40
CA PRO A 4 14.10 -2.70 -7.74
C PRO A 4 12.74 -2.50 -7.06
N LYS A 5 11.80 -3.43 -7.31
CA LYS A 5 10.48 -3.44 -6.68
C LYS A 5 10.56 -3.85 -5.21
N ARG A 6 9.71 -3.28 -4.37
CA ARG A 6 9.53 -3.62 -2.95
C ARG A 6 8.04 -3.75 -2.64
N LEU A 7 7.72 -4.43 -1.55
CA LEU A 7 6.36 -4.44 -1.01
C LEU A 7 6.18 -3.20 -0.12
N PHE A 8 5.12 -2.46 -0.41
CA PHE A 8 4.62 -1.36 0.39
C PHE A 8 3.27 -1.76 0.99
N GLU A 9 3.10 -1.51 2.28
CA GLU A 9 1.85 -1.64 3.00
C GLU A 9 1.29 -0.24 3.23
N VAL A 10 0.22 0.10 2.52
CA VAL A 10 -0.39 1.44 2.57
C VAL A 10 -1.68 1.37 3.36
N THR A 11 -1.67 1.97 4.55
CA THR A 11 -2.83 1.99 5.46
C THR A 11 -3.71 3.19 5.14
N VAL A 12 -4.98 2.92 4.85
CA VAL A 12 -6.01 3.90 4.49
C VAL A 12 -7.17 3.82 5.48
N LYS A 13 -7.64 4.98 5.95
CA LYS A 13 -8.83 5.10 6.77
C LYS A 13 -10.08 4.96 5.91
N MET A 14 -10.95 4.02 6.23
CA MET A 14 -12.23 3.89 5.52
C MET A 14 -13.25 4.91 6.06
N PRO A 15 -14.09 5.51 5.20
CA PRO A 15 -15.11 6.47 5.61
C PRO A 15 -16.11 5.88 6.62
N ALA A 16 -16.58 6.73 7.53
CA ALA A 16 -17.44 6.36 8.65
C ALA A 16 -18.79 5.82 8.16
N GLY A 17 -19.02 4.53 8.39
CA GLY A 17 -20.22 3.79 7.96
C GLY A 17 -19.99 2.27 8.06
N HIS A 18 -18.73 1.87 7.88
CA HIS A 18 -18.20 0.58 8.30
C HIS A 18 -17.39 0.84 9.58
N MET A 19 -17.73 0.18 10.69
CA MET A 19 -17.09 0.42 11.98
C MET A 19 -15.56 0.42 11.86
N SER A 20 -14.92 1.58 12.07
CA SER A 20 -13.50 1.76 12.40
C SER A 20 -12.49 0.87 11.67
N SER A 21 -12.73 0.46 10.42
CA SER A 21 -11.89 -0.53 9.76
C SER A 21 -10.83 0.18 8.94
N ARG A 22 -9.57 0.15 9.39
CA ARG A 22 -8.43 0.49 8.54
C ARG A 22 -8.26 -0.58 7.47
N ARG A 23 -7.94 -0.18 6.25
CA ARG A 23 -7.54 -1.10 5.18
C ARG A 23 -6.05 -0.93 4.91
N VAL A 24 -5.33 -2.03 4.83
CA VAL A 24 -3.92 -2.05 4.46
C VAL A 24 -3.82 -2.63 3.05
N TRP A 25 -3.41 -1.82 2.09
CA TRP A 25 -3.17 -2.23 0.72
C TRP A 25 -1.75 -2.75 0.55
N LEU A 26 -1.61 -3.91 -0.08
CA LEU A 26 -0.32 -4.52 -0.41
C LEU A 26 0.05 -4.12 -1.83
N VAL A 27 1.10 -3.33 -1.97
CA VAL A 27 1.50 -2.68 -3.21
C VAL A 27 2.92 -3.05 -3.59
N VAL A 28 3.11 -3.54 -4.81
CA VAL A 28 4.44 -3.75 -5.39
C VAL A 28 4.80 -2.51 -6.19
N ALA A 29 5.81 -1.75 -5.76
CA ALA A 29 6.23 -0.52 -6.41
C ALA A 29 7.74 -0.28 -6.33
N ASP A 30 8.24 0.67 -7.13
CA ASP A 30 9.67 1.06 -7.12
C ASP A 30 10.00 1.98 -5.93
N ARG A 31 9.03 2.84 -5.59
CA ARG A 31 9.15 3.92 -4.62
C ARG A 31 7.81 4.22 -3.95
N GLU A 32 7.89 4.84 -2.78
CA GLU A 32 6.72 5.13 -1.94
C GLU A 32 5.67 6.01 -2.63
N GLU A 33 6.10 7.04 -3.37
CA GLU A 33 5.20 7.95 -4.08
C GLU A 33 4.28 7.21 -5.07
N GLU A 34 4.82 6.19 -5.74
CA GLU A 34 4.06 5.37 -6.68
C GLU A 34 3.13 4.39 -5.95
N ALA A 35 3.54 3.87 -4.80
CA ALA A 35 2.67 3.05 -3.97
C ALA A 35 1.46 3.85 -3.46
N ARG A 36 1.67 5.12 -3.07
CA ARG A 36 0.60 6.05 -2.66
C ARG A 36 -0.33 6.41 -3.81
N SER A 37 0.20 6.63 -5.02
CA SER A 37 -0.61 7.11 -6.14
C SER A 37 -1.54 6.07 -6.76
N ILE A 38 -1.36 4.78 -6.46
CA ILE A 38 -2.19 3.71 -7.03
C ILE A 38 -3.23 3.16 -6.06
N VAL A 39 -3.14 3.47 -4.77
CA VAL A 39 -4.15 3.01 -3.79
C VAL A 39 -5.43 3.83 -3.89
N PRO A 40 -6.60 3.22 -3.63
CA PRO A 40 -7.85 3.96 -3.47
C PRO A 40 -7.79 4.92 -2.28
N ASP A 41 -8.61 5.97 -2.34
CA ASP A 41 -8.84 6.92 -1.24
C ASP A 41 -7.53 7.55 -0.70
N GLN A 42 -6.70 8.06 -1.63
CA GLN A 42 -5.37 8.61 -1.34
C GLN A 42 -5.36 9.75 -0.31
N SER A 43 -6.48 10.48 -0.20
CA SER A 43 -6.71 11.54 0.80
C SER A 43 -6.66 11.04 2.24
N ASP A 44 -6.90 9.73 2.44
CA ASP A 44 -7.09 9.10 3.74
C ASP A 44 -5.96 8.12 4.09
N ILE A 45 -4.83 8.22 3.40
CA ILE A 45 -3.61 7.44 3.73
C ILE A 45 -3.08 7.90 5.09
N GLU A 46 -3.11 7.02 6.09
CA GLU A 46 -2.60 7.27 7.43
C GLU A 46 -1.11 6.89 7.56
N ALA A 47 -0.69 5.81 6.90
CA ALA A 47 0.67 5.29 7.01
C ALA A 47 1.10 4.54 5.75
N VAL A 48 2.40 4.56 5.48
CA VAL A 48 3.03 3.69 4.48
C VAL A 48 4.22 3.00 5.12
N HIS A 49 4.23 1.68 5.10
CA HIS A 49 5.35 0.87 5.51
C HIS A 49 5.99 0.21 4.29
N VAL A 50 7.32 0.09 4.28
CA VAL A 50 8.04 -0.59 3.20
C VAL A 50 8.78 -1.78 3.79
N THR A 51 8.58 -2.96 3.20
CA THR A 51 9.39 -4.11 3.57
C THR A 51 10.82 -3.92 3.06
N PRO A 52 11.85 -4.27 3.84
CA PRO A 52 13.24 -4.07 3.42
C PRO A 52 13.64 -4.98 2.24
N GLU A 53 12.90 -6.07 2.02
CA GLU A 53 13.19 -7.04 0.97
C GLU A 53 12.91 -6.48 -0.43
N VAL A 54 13.88 -6.69 -1.32
CA VAL A 54 13.72 -6.45 -2.75
C VAL A 54 13.03 -7.65 -3.39
N LEU A 55 11.94 -7.38 -4.11
CA LEU A 55 11.20 -8.39 -4.83
C LEU A 55 11.79 -8.57 -6.23
N ASN A 56 11.94 -9.83 -6.65
CA ASN A 56 12.20 -10.14 -8.06
C ASN A 56 10.89 -10.05 -8.88
N ALA A 57 10.32 -8.85 -8.92
CA ALA A 57 9.09 -8.55 -9.64
C ALA A 57 9.41 -7.64 -10.84
N SER A 58 8.92 -8.03 -12.02
CA SER A 58 8.98 -7.22 -13.23
C SER A 58 7.62 -6.56 -13.53
N GLY A 59 7.66 -5.53 -14.37
CA GLY A 59 6.47 -4.83 -14.87
C GLY A 59 6.05 -3.60 -14.05
N PRO A 60 4.85 -3.04 -14.35
CA PRO A 60 4.36 -1.84 -13.69
C PRO A 60 4.01 -2.11 -12.21
N SER A 61 3.96 -1.02 -11.45
CA SER A 61 3.51 -1.06 -10.06
C SER A 61 2.03 -1.40 -9.98
N ARG A 62 1.67 -2.15 -8.94
CA ARG A 62 0.35 -2.77 -8.85
C ARG A 62 -0.03 -3.10 -7.42
N ILE A 63 -1.32 -3.07 -7.16
CA ILE A 63 -1.92 -3.65 -5.95
C ILE A 63 -1.95 -5.16 -6.15
N ILE A 64 -1.44 -5.92 -5.17
CA ILE A 64 -1.46 -7.39 -5.17
C ILE A 64 -2.43 -7.97 -4.14
N GLY A 65 -3.00 -7.13 -3.28
CA GLY A 65 -3.99 -7.54 -2.29
C GLY A 65 -4.30 -6.45 -1.29
N TRP A 66 -5.15 -6.79 -0.32
CA TRP A 66 -5.44 -5.95 0.83
C TRP A 66 -5.78 -6.80 2.05
N THR A 67 -5.58 -6.23 3.23
CA THR A 67 -5.99 -6.80 4.51
C THR A 67 -6.62 -5.71 5.40
N THR A 68 -7.18 -6.09 6.53
CA THR A 68 -7.70 -5.17 7.54
C THR A 68 -6.62 -4.88 8.58
N GLY A 69 -6.38 -3.60 8.89
CA GLY A 69 -5.52 -3.23 10.01
C GLY A 69 -6.28 -3.39 11.33
N GLN A 70 -5.73 -4.12 12.30
CA GLN A 70 -6.26 -4.14 13.67
C GLN A 70 -5.93 -2.82 14.37
N GLN A 71 -6.86 -2.27 15.14
CA GLN A 71 -6.54 -1.26 16.15
C GLN A 71 -5.77 -1.96 17.28
N SER A 72 -4.47 -1.73 17.36
CA SER A 72 -3.71 -1.90 18.61
C SER A 72 -3.99 -0.73 19.55
#